data_AF-A0A7S2E1U2-F1
#
_entry.id   AF-A0A7S2E1U2-F1
#
_cell.length_a   1.000
_cell.length_b   1.000
_cell.length_c   1.000
_cell.angle_alpha   90.00
_cell.angle_beta   90.00
_cell.angle_gamma   90.00
#
_symmetry.space_group_name_H-M   'P 1'
#
loop_
_entity.id
_entity.type
_entity.pdbx_description
1 polymer ?
#
loop_
_entity_poly.entity_id
_entity_poly.type
_entity_poly.pdbx_seq_one_letter_code
_entity_poly.pdbx_strand_id
1 'polypeptide(L)'
;AVHGILSASHEVMMTRFDAELMLRLLQDYSCTFCYLVPTIMKRVWDLPEGVRRGFDLSALRGVFHMAAPCPPWLKESWCNWLGPERVWECYGPAEAMAATVMRGDEWLRTK
;
A
#
# COMPACT_ATOMS: atom_id res chain seq x y z
N ALA A 1 -12.76 0.08 -1.81
CA ALA A 1 -13.97 0.44 -2.56
C ALA A 1 -15.05 -0.64 -2.44
N VAL A 2 -15.39 -1.45 -3.46
CA VAL A 2 -16.60 -2.31 -3.41
C VAL A 2 -16.59 -3.31 -2.23
N HIS A 3 -15.50 -4.06 -2.03
CA HIS A 3 -15.40 -5.00 -0.91
C HIS A 3 -15.54 -4.30 0.45
N GLY A 4 -14.94 -3.12 0.61
CA GLY A 4 -15.03 -2.35 1.84
C GLY A 4 -16.43 -1.80 2.09
N ILE A 5 -17.13 -1.31 1.07
CA ILE A 5 -18.53 -0.89 1.18
C ILE A 5 -19.42 -2.04 1.62
N LEU A 6 -19.27 -3.22 1.01
CA LEU A 6 -20.04 -4.42 1.36
C LEU A 6 -19.74 -4.90 2.79
N SER A 7 -18.54 -4.61 3.30
CA SER A 7 -18.12 -4.93 4.66
C SER A 7 -18.47 -3.84 5.68
N ALA A 8 -19.18 -2.78 5.28
CA ALA A 8 -19.45 -1.59 6.07
C ALA A 8 -18.17 -0.93 6.64
N SER A 9 -17.06 -1.02 5.91
CA SER A 9 -15.80 -0.36 6.25
C SER A 9 -15.90 1.15 6.06
N HIS A 10 -15.19 1.91 6.90
CA HIS A 10 -14.98 3.33 6.70
C HIS A 10 -13.96 3.55 5.55
N GLU A 11 -14.42 4.11 4.43
CA GLU A 11 -13.57 4.38 3.26
C GLU A 11 -13.08 5.83 3.26
N VAL A 12 -11.77 6.01 3.36
CA VAL A 12 -11.12 7.32 3.23
C VAL A 12 -10.62 7.48 1.79
N MET A 13 -11.20 8.44 1.07
CA MET A 13 -10.96 8.63 -0.37
C MET A 13 -10.40 10.02 -0.65
N MET A 14 -9.54 10.11 -1.67
CA MET A 14 -8.96 11.35 -2.14
C MET A 14 -9.45 11.64 -3.56
N THR A 15 -10.01 12.83 -3.81
CA THR A 15 -10.43 13.25 -5.15
C THR A 15 -9.23 13.52 -6.06
N ARG A 16 -8.13 14.00 -5.49
CA ARG A 16 -6.83 14.17 -6.15
C ARG A 16 -5.74 13.64 -5.23
N PHE A 17 -4.83 12.86 -5.79
CA PHE A 17 -3.73 12.29 -5.02
C PHE A 17 -2.70 13.33 -4.60
N ASP A 18 -2.34 13.29 -3.33
CA ASP A 18 -1.24 13.99 -2.68
C ASP A 18 -0.56 13.02 -1.69
N ALA A 19 0.76 12.91 -1.76
CA ALA A 19 1.49 11.88 -1.03
C ALA A 19 1.56 12.16 0.48
N GLU A 20 1.76 13.41 0.88
CA GLU A 20 1.83 13.77 2.30
C GLU A 20 0.45 13.71 2.94
N LEU A 21 -0.58 14.22 2.25
CA LEU A 21 -1.97 14.13 2.69
C LEU A 21 -2.40 12.67 2.85
N MET A 22 -1.99 11.76 1.96
CA MET A 22 -2.26 10.34 2.12
C MET A 22 -1.72 9.82 3.47
N LEU A 23 -0.47 10.11 3.82
CA LEU A 23 0.12 9.66 5.09
C LEU A 23 -0.59 10.26 6.30
N ARG A 24 -0.94 11.55 6.23
CA ARG A 24 -1.75 12.23 7.24
C ARG A 24 -3.12 11.55 7.43
N LEU A 25 -3.82 11.25 6.34
CA LEU A 25 -5.13 10.59 6.39
C LEU A 25 -5.03 9.18 6.97
N LEU A 26 -3.98 8.42 6.64
CA LEU A 26 -3.76 7.09 7.21
C LEU A 26 -3.61 7.15 8.74
N GLN A 27 -2.90 8.16 9.26
CA GLN A 27 -2.75 8.38 10.69
C GLN A 27 -4.06 8.87 11.33
N ASP A 28 -4.62 9.98 10.82
CA ASP A 28 -5.75 10.69 11.44
C ASP A 28 -7.01 9.80 11.51
N TYR A 29 -7.18 8.91 10.54
CA TYR A 29 -8.30 7.95 10.51
C TYR A 29 -7.91 6.54 10.98
N SER A 30 -6.66 6.33 11.44
CA SER A 30 -6.16 5.02 11.89
C SER A 30 -6.46 3.91 10.87
N CYS A 31 -6.21 4.19 9.59
CA CYS A 31 -6.52 3.27 8.50
C CYS A 31 -5.78 1.94 8.68
N THR A 32 -6.50 0.83 8.58
CA THR A 32 -5.91 -0.51 8.74
C THR A 32 -5.44 -1.12 7.43
N PHE A 33 -6.04 -0.72 6.30
CA PHE A 33 -5.66 -1.19 4.98
C PHE A 33 -5.59 -0.03 3.99
N CYS A 34 -4.66 -0.09 3.03
CA CYS A 34 -4.67 0.80 1.87
C CYS A 34 -4.31 0.05 0.59
N TYR A 35 -4.84 0.55 -0.53
CA TYR A 35 -4.64 -0.01 -1.87
C TYR A 35 -3.92 1.03 -2.73
N LEU A 36 -2.83 0.62 -3.36
CA LEU A 36 -1.96 1.49 -4.13
C LEU A 36 -1.59 0.85 -5.46
N VAL A 37 -1.17 1.68 -6.41
CA VAL A 37 -0.39 1.24 -7.57
C VAL A 37 1.08 1.59 -7.36
N PRO A 38 2.04 0.88 -8.00
CA PRO A 38 3.47 1.17 -7.85
C PRO A 38 3.87 2.63 -8.09
N THR A 39 3.20 3.33 -9.01
CA THR A 39 3.42 4.76 -9.25
C THR A 39 3.11 5.61 -8.02
N ILE A 40 2.04 5.28 -7.28
CA ILE A 40 1.69 5.98 -6.03
C ILE A 40 2.68 5.63 -4.93
N MET A 41 3.09 4.35 -4.84
CA MET A 41 4.14 3.94 -3.91
C MET A 41 5.45 4.71 -4.12
N LYS A 42 5.84 4.92 -5.38
CA LYS A 42 7.02 5.71 -5.74
C LYS A 42 6.88 7.17 -5.30
N ARG A 43 5.73 7.80 -5.53
CA ARG A 43 5.48 9.19 -5.13
C ARG A 43 5.53 9.39 -3.61
N VAL A 44 5.04 8.43 -2.83
CA VAL A 44 5.19 8.43 -1.37
C VAL A 44 6.64 8.21 -0.96
N TRP A 45 7.34 7.30 -1.65
CA TRP A 45 8.76 7.05 -1.37
C TRP A 45 9.63 8.28 -1.64
N ASP A 46 9.27 9.10 -2.64
CA ASP A 46 10.00 10.32 -3.04
C ASP A 46 9.78 11.53 -2.13
N LEU A 47 8.88 11.43 -1.14
CA LEU A 47 8.78 12.43 -0.10
C LEU A 47 10.13 12.54 0.65
N PRO A 48 10.49 13.74 1.16
CA PRO A 48 11.62 13.86 2.07
C PRO A 48 11.48 12.87 3.22
N GLU A 49 12.57 12.20 3.59
CA GLU A 49 12.51 11.10 4.56
C GLU A 49 11.87 11.53 5.90
N GLY A 50 12.17 12.74 6.37
CA GLY A 50 11.57 13.29 7.59
C GLY A 50 10.06 13.47 7.50
N VAL A 51 9.52 13.79 6.31
CA VAL A 51 8.07 13.84 6.06
C VAL A 51 7.51 12.41 6.03
N ARG A 52 8.11 11.54 5.22
CA ARG A 52 7.64 10.15 5.05
C ARG A 52 7.58 9.38 6.37
N ARG A 53 8.58 9.56 7.23
CA ARG A 53 8.70 8.87 8.54
C ARG A 53 8.09 9.66 9.70
N GLY A 54 7.49 10.83 9.44
CA GLY A 54 6.91 11.70 10.46
C GLY A 54 5.51 11.31 10.90
N PHE A 55 4.88 10.32 10.27
CA PHE A 55 3.51 9.89 10.55
C PHE A 55 3.48 8.54 11.28
N ASP A 56 2.57 8.39 12.24
CA ASP A 56 2.28 7.12 12.89
C ASP A 56 1.40 6.26 11.98
N LEU A 57 2.00 5.20 11.44
CA LEU A 57 1.35 4.22 10.57
C LEU A 57 1.16 2.87 11.26
N SER A 58 1.27 2.81 12.60
CA SER A 58 1.19 1.57 13.38
C SER A 58 -0.14 0.83 13.21
N ALA A 59 -1.22 1.56 12.92
CA ALA A 59 -2.55 1.01 12.65
C ALA A 59 -2.63 0.19 11.34
N LEU A 60 -1.75 0.45 10.36
CA LEU A 60 -1.72 -0.30 9.10
C LEU A 60 -1.41 -1.77 9.39
N ARG A 61 -2.31 -2.63 8.93
CA ARG A 61 -2.20 -4.10 8.91
C ARG A 61 -1.84 -4.62 7.53
N GLY A 62 -2.15 -3.87 6.47
CA GLY A 62 -1.82 -4.26 5.10
C GLY A 62 -1.81 -3.10 4.11
N VAL A 63 -0.77 -3.05 3.29
CA VAL A 63 -0.64 -2.21 2.09
C VAL A 63 -0.66 -3.14 0.88
N PHE A 64 -1.73 -3.07 0.10
CA PHE A 64 -1.85 -3.83 -1.14
C PHE A 64 -1.36 -3.00 -2.32
N HIS A 65 -0.45 -3.55 -3.12
CA HIS A 65 -0.09 -3.00 -4.41
C HIS A 65 -0.49 -3.92 -5.56
N MET A 66 -1.02 -3.33 -6.62
CA MET A 66 -1.56 -4.07 -7.76
C MET A 66 -1.60 -3.20 -9.04
N ALA A 67 -2.16 -3.76 -10.12
CA ALA A 67 -2.47 -3.09 -11.39
C ALA A 67 -1.28 -2.57 -12.22
N ALA A 68 -0.04 -2.69 -11.74
CA ALA A 68 1.16 -2.52 -12.55
C ALA A 68 2.33 -3.31 -11.93
N PRO A 69 3.38 -3.65 -12.71
CA PRO A 69 4.60 -4.23 -12.18
C PRO A 69 5.26 -3.32 -11.14
N CYS A 70 5.61 -3.85 -9.98
CA CYS A 70 6.33 -3.11 -8.94
C CYS A 70 7.85 -3.27 -9.13
N PRO A 71 8.64 -2.20 -9.27
CA PRO A 71 10.09 -2.32 -9.31
C PRO A 71 10.63 -3.03 -8.06
N PRO A 72 11.54 -4.02 -8.18
CA PRO A 72 12.03 -4.79 -7.01
C PRO A 72 12.59 -3.92 -5.89
N TRP A 73 13.40 -2.91 -6.23
CA TRP A 73 13.98 -1.98 -5.27
C TRP A 73 12.91 -1.20 -4.49
N LEU A 74 11.79 -0.88 -5.11
CA LEU A 74 10.69 -0.14 -4.48
C LEU A 74 9.94 -1.05 -3.52
N LYS A 75 9.69 -2.30 -3.92
CA LYS A 75 9.05 -3.30 -3.04
C LYS A 75 9.91 -3.57 -1.79
N GLU A 76 11.22 -3.73 -1.96
CA GLU A 76 12.18 -3.86 -0.85
C GLU A 76 12.14 -2.65 0.09
N SER A 77 12.14 -1.46 -0.50
CA SER A 77 12.08 -0.19 0.24
C SER A 77 10.85 -0.11 1.14
N TRP A 78 9.68 -0.50 0.62
CA TRP A 78 8.43 -0.54 1.38
C TRP A 78 8.42 -1.63 2.45
N CYS A 79 8.95 -2.82 2.14
CA CYS A 79 9.08 -3.90 3.12
C CYS A 79 10.00 -3.50 4.29
N ASN A 80 11.13 -2.85 3.99
CA ASN A 80 12.07 -2.37 5.01
C ASN A 80 11.49 -1.24 5.85
N TRP A 81 10.58 -0.43 5.29
CA TRP A 81 9.98 0.70 5.99
C TRP A 81 8.81 0.28 6.88
N LEU A 82 7.86 -0.49 6.37
CA LEU A 82 6.61 -0.81 7.08
C LEU A 82 6.62 -2.19 7.77
N GLY A 83 7.60 -3.03 7.46
CA GLY A 83 7.60 -4.45 7.80
C GLY A 83 7.09 -5.29 6.62
N PRO A 84 7.81 -6.36 6.22
CA PRO A 84 7.46 -7.17 5.06
C PRO A 84 6.11 -7.90 5.22
N GLU A 85 5.67 -8.18 6.44
CA GLU A 85 4.39 -8.81 6.74
C GLU A 85 3.18 -7.91 6.43
N ARG A 86 3.41 -6.60 6.27
CA ARG A 86 2.35 -5.63 5.97
C ARG A 86 2.27 -5.26 4.49
N VAL A 87 3.23 -5.68 3.67
CA VAL A 87 3.23 -5.37 2.23
C VAL A 87 2.69 -6.56 1.46
N TRP A 88 1.69 -6.33 0.61
CA TRP A 88 1.02 -7.38 -0.16
C TRP A 88 1.02 -7.02 -1.64
N GLU A 89 1.42 -7.96 -2.48
CA GLU A 89 1.30 -7.85 -3.94
C GLU A 89 0.10 -8.67 -4.39
N CYS A 90 -0.76 -8.06 -5.22
CA CYS A 90 -1.83 -8.76 -5.89
C CYS A 90 -1.68 -8.60 -7.41
N TYR A 91 -1.60 -9.72 -8.12
CA TYR A 91 -1.58 -9.77 -9.57
C TYR A 91 -2.84 -10.46 -10.09
N GLY A 92 -3.49 -9.88 -11.08
CA GLY A 92 -4.65 -10.46 -11.74
C GLY A 92 -4.91 -9.80 -13.10
N PRO A 93 -5.52 -10.52 -14.05
CA PRO A 93 -5.94 -9.97 -15.34
C PRO A 93 -7.10 -8.99 -15.17
N ALA A 94 -7.27 -8.10 -16.16
CA ALA A 94 -8.34 -7.11 -16.15
C ALA A 94 -9.75 -7.75 -16.20
N GLU A 95 -9.83 -8.95 -16.79
CA GLU A 95 -11.02 -9.78 -16.91
C GLU A 95 -11.46 -10.43 -15.58
N ALA A 96 -10.71 -10.21 -14.49
CA ALA A 96 -11.03 -10.68 -13.14
C ALA A 96 -11.25 -12.21 -13.02
N MET A 97 -10.64 -13.00 -13.91
CA MET A 97 -10.80 -14.46 -13.93
C MET A 97 -10.00 -15.17 -12.83
N ALA A 98 -8.91 -14.57 -12.35
CA ALA A 98 -8.05 -15.12 -11.32
C ALA A 98 -7.28 -14.01 -10.60
N ALA A 99 -6.70 -14.32 -9.44
CA ALA A 99 -5.72 -13.46 -8.81
C ALA A 99 -4.68 -14.32 -8.07
N THR A 100 -3.44 -13.88 -8.06
CA THR A 100 -2.40 -14.38 -7.16
C THR A 100 -2.03 -13.29 -6.17
N VAL A 101 -1.81 -13.70 -4.92
CA VAL A 101 -1.46 -12.79 -3.83
C VAL A 101 -0.20 -13.31 -3.16
N MET A 102 0.74 -12.40 -2.84
CA MET A 102 1.99 -12.73 -2.18
C MET A 102 2.37 -11.66 -1.16
N ARG A 103 2.70 -12.07 0.06
CA ARG A 103 3.14 -11.16 1.13
C ARG A 103 4.63 -10.82 0.97
N GLY A 104 5.05 -9.68 1.51
CA GLY A 104 6.41 -9.17 1.38
C GLY A 104 7.47 -10.13 1.93
N ASP A 105 7.20 -10.83 3.02
CA ASP A 105 8.12 -11.81 3.60
C ASP A 105 8.26 -13.06 2.71
N GLU A 106 7.20 -13.47 2.02
CA GLU A 106 7.24 -14.54 1.01
C GLU A 106 8.08 -14.12 -0.18
N TRP A 107 7.85 -12.91 -0.68
CA TRP A 107 8.60 -12.38 -1.80
C TRP A 107 10.09 -12.25 -1.49
N LEU A 108 10.46 -11.74 -0.30
CA LEU A 108 11.87 -11.64 0.12
C LEU A 108 12.58 -12.99 0.24
N ARG A 109 11.85 -14.09 0.48
CA ARG A 109 12.42 -15.45 0.49
C ARG A 109 12.76 -15.99 -0.91
N THR A 110 12.20 -15.39 -1.96
CA THR A 110 12.43 -15.81 -3.36
C THR A 110 13.58 -15.08 -4.04
N LYS A 111 14.24 -14.17 -3.32
CA LYS A 111 15.40 -13.41 -3.78
C LYS A 111 16.69 -14.21 -3.63
#